data_AF-A0A0G0WDH8-F1
#
_entry.id   AF-A0A0G0WDH8-F1
#
_cell.length_a   1.000
_cell.length_b   1.000
_cell.length_c   1.000
_cell.angle_alpha   90.00
_cell.angle_beta   90.00
_cell.angle_gamma   90.00
#
_symmetry.space_group_name_H-M   'P 1'
#
loop_
_entity.id
_entity.type
_entity.pdbx_description
1 polymer ?
#
loop_
_entity_poly.entity_id
_entity_poly.type
_entity_poly.pdbx_seq_one_letter_code
_entity_poly.pdbx_strand_id
1 'polypeptide(L)'
;MEFTQEFIDAVKRNVRKVYENANDRVKIAKKGAYNRRDVLEIKREKLEEAMLDGTITRDRFTVLNAKIEADMVDVHKELADIAKIRTIDIKIVDEVLALTQDIAKTYKEADTNAKRAYLSFFFNKILVEDKKIANVQYQPVIDVLNKANLGILATNRLPLINVLITVNYPQLHFPAFLQLNRFDKAYAYAK
;
A
#
# COMPACT_ATOMS: atom_id res chain seq x y z
N MET A 1 12.87 4.46 13.73
CA MET A 1 11.40 4.48 13.74
C MET A 1 10.94 3.05 13.76
N GLU A 2 10.13 2.72 14.74
CA GLU A 2 9.44 1.44 14.90
C GLU A 2 7.99 1.77 15.23
N PHE A 3 7.04 0.89 14.94
CA PHE A 3 5.66 1.11 15.35
C PHE A 3 5.39 0.43 16.70
N THR A 4 4.42 0.93 17.46
CA THR A 4 3.99 0.23 18.68
C THR A 4 3.41 -1.13 18.34
N GLN A 5 3.53 -2.09 19.25
CA GLN A 5 2.93 -3.41 19.05
C GLN A 5 1.41 -3.34 18.84
N GLU A 6 0.74 -2.42 19.54
CA GLU A 6 -0.69 -2.15 19.37
C GLU A 6 -1.02 -1.71 17.93
N PHE A 7 -0.22 -0.83 17.35
CA PHE A 7 -0.40 -0.38 15.97
C PHE A 7 -0.12 -1.52 14.98
N ILE A 8 0.96 -2.29 15.18
CA ILE A 8 1.30 -3.46 14.37
C ILE A 8 0.13 -4.44 14.36
N ASP A 9 -0.45 -4.73 15.52
CA ASP A 9 -1.56 -5.67 15.64
C ASP A 9 -2.85 -5.10 15.04
N ALA A 10 -3.10 -3.79 15.15
CA ALA A 10 -4.22 -3.12 14.49
C ALA A 10 -4.10 -3.19 12.96
N VAL A 11 -2.91 -2.94 12.40
CA VAL A 11 -2.65 -3.07 10.96
C VAL A 11 -2.83 -4.52 10.52
N LYS A 12 -2.27 -5.50 11.25
CA LYS A 12 -2.48 -6.94 10.98
C LYS A 12 -3.96 -7.30 10.91
N ARG A 13 -4.76 -6.88 11.90
CA ARG A 13 -6.21 -7.13 11.93
C ARG A 13 -6.93 -6.48 10.75
N ASN A 14 -6.61 -5.23 10.44
CA ASN A 14 -7.27 -4.50 9.35
C ASN A 14 -6.91 -5.06 7.97
N VAL A 15 -5.64 -5.35 7.73
CA VAL A 15 -5.18 -5.94 6.46
C VAL A 15 -5.84 -7.30 6.26
N ARG A 16 -5.87 -8.15 7.30
CA ARG A 16 -6.58 -9.44 7.26
C ARG A 16 -8.06 -9.25 6.94
N LYS A 17 -8.75 -8.35 7.64
CA LYS A 17 -10.18 -8.08 7.43
C LYS A 17 -10.47 -7.59 6.01
N VAL A 18 -9.63 -6.71 5.45
CA VAL A 18 -9.77 -6.21 4.08
C VAL A 18 -9.56 -7.35 3.07
N TYR A 19 -8.56 -8.20 3.29
CA TYR A 19 -8.31 -9.39 2.48
C TYR A 19 -9.49 -10.37 2.51
N GLU A 20 -9.97 -10.76 3.69
CA GLU A 20 -11.10 -11.66 3.89
C GLU A 20 -12.37 -11.12 3.24
N ASN A 21 -12.70 -9.84 3.46
CA ASN A 21 -13.87 -9.20 2.86
C ASN A 21 -13.82 -9.20 1.33
N ALA A 22 -12.65 -8.95 0.74
CA ALA A 22 -12.50 -9.00 -0.71
C ALA A 22 -12.76 -10.43 -1.24
N ASN A 23 -12.22 -11.43 -0.56
CA ASN A 23 -12.36 -12.83 -0.95
C ASN A 23 -13.81 -13.33 -0.78
N ASP A 24 -14.47 -12.95 0.33
CA ASP A 24 -15.86 -13.31 0.61
C ASP A 24 -16.82 -12.70 -0.40
N ARG A 25 -16.61 -11.45 -0.81
CA ARG A 25 -17.41 -10.81 -1.87
C ARG A 25 -17.33 -11.59 -3.19
N VAL A 26 -16.13 -12.00 -3.60
CA VAL A 26 -15.95 -12.83 -4.81
C VAL A 26 -16.65 -14.18 -4.64
N LYS A 27 -16.51 -14.82 -3.48
CA LYS A 27 -17.14 -16.12 -3.18
C LYS A 27 -18.67 -16.04 -3.24
N ILE A 28 -19.26 -15.01 -2.62
CA ILE A 28 -20.71 -14.77 -2.63
C ILE A 28 -21.19 -14.52 -4.06
N ALA A 29 -20.49 -13.68 -4.83
CA ALA A 29 -20.82 -13.39 -6.22
C ALA A 29 -20.79 -14.67 -7.08
N LYS A 30 -19.72 -15.47 -6.99
CA LYS A 30 -19.62 -16.76 -7.70
C LYS A 30 -20.78 -17.69 -7.35
N LYS A 31 -21.08 -17.83 -6.05
CA LYS A 31 -22.18 -18.69 -5.59
C LYS A 31 -23.52 -18.22 -6.17
N GLY A 32 -23.78 -16.91 -6.16
CA GLY A 32 -24.98 -16.34 -6.77
C GLY A 32 -25.11 -16.65 -8.26
N ALA A 33 -24.01 -16.51 -9.00
CA ALA A 33 -23.99 -16.81 -10.44
C ALA A 33 -24.17 -18.30 -10.74
N TYR A 34 -23.52 -19.20 -10.00
CA TYR A 34 -23.75 -20.64 -10.13
C TYR A 34 -25.19 -21.03 -9.84
N ASN A 35 -25.79 -20.51 -8.76
CA ASN A 35 -27.19 -20.78 -8.45
C ASN A 35 -28.13 -20.34 -9.59
N ARG A 36 -27.86 -19.21 -10.25
CA ARG A 36 -28.66 -18.76 -11.40
C ARG A 36 -28.50 -19.68 -12.61
N ARG A 37 -27.26 -20.12 -12.89
CA ARG A 37 -26.99 -21.12 -13.94
C ARG A 37 -27.77 -22.41 -13.67
N ASP A 38 -27.67 -22.95 -12.46
CA ASP A 38 -28.32 -24.21 -12.09
C ASP A 38 -29.86 -24.09 -12.22
N VAL A 39 -30.44 -22.94 -11.88
CA VAL A 39 -31.87 -22.67 -12.10
C VAL A 39 -32.23 -22.64 -13.60
N LEU A 40 -31.38 -22.09 -14.46
CA LEU A 40 -31.59 -22.07 -15.91
C LEU A 40 -31.46 -23.47 -16.52
N GLU A 41 -30.53 -24.29 -16.03
CA GLU A 41 -30.38 -25.70 -16.41
C GLU A 41 -31.65 -26.49 -16.05
N ILE A 42 -32.14 -26.38 -14.82
CA ILE A 42 -33.41 -27.01 -14.40
C ILE A 42 -34.59 -26.53 -15.25
N LYS A 43 -34.62 -25.25 -15.65
CA LYS A 43 -35.67 -24.72 -16.53
C LYS A 43 -35.59 -25.32 -17.93
N ARG A 44 -34.38 -25.52 -18.46
CA ARG A 44 -34.16 -26.19 -19.75
C ARG A 44 -34.64 -27.64 -19.69
N GLU A 45 -34.26 -28.38 -18.66
CA GLU A 45 -34.69 -29.79 -18.48
C GLU A 45 -36.22 -29.92 -18.49
N LYS A 46 -36.92 -29.07 -17.73
CA LYS A 46 -38.40 -29.04 -17.72
C LYS A 46 -39.00 -28.66 -19.06
N LEU A 47 -38.35 -27.76 -19.79
CA LEU A 47 -38.80 -27.33 -21.12
C LEU A 47 -38.63 -28.46 -22.15
N GLU A 48 -37.55 -29.23 -22.04
CA GLU A 48 -37.28 -30.42 -22.85
C GLU A 48 -38.30 -31.52 -22.54
N GLU A 49 -38.57 -31.80 -21.27
CA GLU A 49 -39.61 -32.74 -20.84
C GLU A 49 -40.99 -32.38 -21.42
N ALA A 50 -41.39 -31.11 -21.31
CA ALA A 50 -42.66 -30.61 -21.86
C ALA A 50 -42.74 -30.68 -23.39
N MET A 51 -41.61 -30.71 -24.10
CA MET A 51 -41.59 -30.92 -25.55
C MET A 51 -41.73 -32.42 -25.86
N LEU A 52 -41.09 -33.28 -25.07
CA LEU A 52 -41.11 -34.73 -25.25
C LEU A 52 -42.50 -35.34 -24.95
N ASP A 53 -43.21 -34.80 -23.95
CA ASP A 53 -44.56 -35.23 -23.61
C ASP A 53 -45.65 -34.60 -24.50
N GLY A 54 -45.27 -33.64 -25.37
CA GLY A 54 -46.16 -32.97 -26.30
C GLY A 54 -46.96 -31.79 -25.72
N THR A 55 -46.70 -31.38 -24.48
CA THR A 55 -47.34 -30.22 -23.83
C THR A 55 -47.00 -28.90 -24.55
N ILE A 56 -45.82 -28.81 -25.16
CA ILE A 56 -45.43 -27.69 -26.01
C ILE A 56 -45.04 -28.13 -27.42
N THR A 57 -45.27 -27.26 -28.40
CA THR A 57 -44.83 -27.48 -29.77
C THR A 57 -43.33 -27.22 -29.93
N ARG A 58 -42.73 -27.80 -30.97
CA ARG A 58 -41.33 -27.59 -31.32
C ARG A 58 -40.99 -26.12 -31.52
N ASP A 59 -41.85 -25.36 -32.22
CA ASP A 59 -41.63 -23.93 -32.45
C ASP A 59 -41.63 -23.15 -31.13
N ARG A 60 -42.54 -23.51 -30.22
CA ARG A 60 -42.60 -22.88 -28.89
C ARG A 60 -41.37 -23.22 -28.05
N PHE A 61 -40.91 -24.47 -28.10
CA PHE A 61 -39.66 -24.90 -27.49
C PHE A 61 -38.48 -24.07 -28.01
N THR A 62 -38.33 -23.91 -29.33
CA THR A 62 -37.21 -23.17 -29.92
C THR A 62 -37.14 -21.72 -29.42
N VAL A 63 -38.28 -21.02 -29.36
CA VAL A 63 -38.34 -19.63 -28.87
C VAL A 63 -37.96 -19.54 -27.39
N LEU A 64 -38.47 -20.46 -26.56
CA LEU A 64 -38.20 -20.45 -25.11
C LEU A 64 -36.76 -20.87 -24.80
N ASN A 65 -36.24 -21.88 -25.48
CA ASN A 65 -34.87 -22.35 -25.30
C ASN A 65 -33.86 -21.29 -25.75
N ALA A 66 -34.14 -20.53 -26.81
CA ALA A 66 -33.30 -19.41 -27.23
C ALA A 66 -33.18 -18.33 -26.13
N LYS A 67 -34.26 -18.07 -25.39
CA LYS A 67 -34.22 -17.15 -24.25
C LYS A 67 -33.37 -17.70 -23.10
N ILE A 68 -33.52 -18.99 -22.77
CA ILE A 68 -32.70 -19.64 -21.74
C ILE A 68 -31.22 -19.60 -22.13
N GLU A 69 -30.90 -19.84 -23.40
CA GLU A 69 -29.52 -19.78 -23.90
C GLU A 69 -28.93 -18.37 -23.80
N ALA A 70 -29.71 -17.34 -24.12
CA ALA A 70 -29.28 -15.95 -23.93
C ALA A 70 -28.99 -15.64 -22.45
N ASP A 71 -29.89 -16.04 -21.54
CA ASP A 71 -29.70 -15.87 -20.09
C ASP A 71 -28.45 -16.64 -19.59
N MET A 72 -28.19 -17.84 -20.14
CA MET A 72 -27.00 -18.65 -19.82
C MET A 72 -25.70 -17.97 -20.29
N VAL A 73 -25.69 -17.38 -21.49
CA VAL A 73 -24.54 -16.62 -22.00
C VAL A 73 -24.22 -15.44 -21.07
N ASP A 74 -25.24 -14.72 -20.59
CA ASP A 74 -25.05 -13.60 -19.66
C ASP A 74 -24.45 -14.07 -18.33
N VAL A 75 -24.94 -15.19 -17.77
CA VAL A 75 -24.38 -15.78 -16.55
C VAL A 75 -22.94 -16.25 -16.75
N HIS A 76 -22.61 -16.84 -17.91
CA HIS A 76 -21.23 -17.23 -18.23
C HIS A 76 -20.29 -16.04 -18.34
N LYS A 77 -20.75 -14.94 -18.95
CA LYS A 77 -19.99 -13.69 -19.02
C LYS A 77 -19.73 -13.14 -17.63
N GLU A 78 -20.74 -13.12 -16.77
CA GLU A 78 -20.59 -12.69 -15.38
C GLU A 78 -19.58 -13.56 -14.61
N LEU A 79 -19.66 -14.89 -14.74
CA LEU A 79 -18.69 -15.81 -14.12
C LEU A 79 -17.26 -15.55 -14.62
N ALA A 80 -17.10 -15.28 -15.91
CA ALA A 80 -15.80 -14.92 -16.48
C ALA A 80 -15.28 -13.58 -15.93
N ASP A 81 -16.16 -12.58 -15.78
CA ASP A 81 -15.78 -11.28 -15.22
C ASP A 81 -15.46 -11.38 -13.72
N ILE A 82 -16.20 -12.17 -12.94
CA ILE A 82 -15.87 -12.47 -11.54
C ILE A 82 -14.54 -13.22 -11.45
N ALA A 83 -14.23 -14.12 -12.39
CA ALA A 83 -12.95 -14.83 -12.42
C ALA A 83 -11.77 -13.91 -12.72
N LYS A 84 -11.99 -12.80 -13.45
CA LYS A 84 -10.97 -11.76 -13.72
C LYS A 84 -10.73 -10.84 -12.52
N ILE A 85 -11.63 -10.83 -11.51
CA ILE A 85 -11.41 -10.04 -10.30
C ILE A 85 -10.14 -10.56 -9.63
N ARG A 86 -9.06 -9.79 -9.76
CA ARG A 86 -7.85 -9.98 -8.97
C ARG A 86 -8.20 -9.64 -7.54
N THR A 87 -8.14 -10.62 -6.66
CA THR A 87 -8.17 -10.37 -5.22
C THR A 87 -6.92 -9.59 -4.83
N ILE A 88 -6.90 -9.08 -3.60
CA ILE A 88 -5.76 -8.37 -3.06
C ILE A 88 -4.51 -9.26 -3.18
N ASP A 89 -3.47 -8.75 -3.84
CA ASP A 89 -2.21 -9.47 -4.01
C ASP A 89 -1.58 -9.71 -2.64
N ILE A 90 -1.35 -10.99 -2.32
CA ILE A 90 -0.76 -11.40 -1.05
C ILE A 90 0.63 -10.81 -0.86
N LYS A 91 1.36 -10.52 -1.96
CA LYS A 91 2.67 -9.84 -1.89
C LYS A 91 2.54 -8.42 -1.37
N ILE A 92 1.51 -7.69 -1.80
CA ILE A 92 1.25 -6.33 -1.31
C ILE A 92 0.89 -6.37 0.17
N VAL A 93 0.08 -7.35 0.59
CA VAL A 93 -0.25 -7.58 2.00
C VAL A 93 1.02 -7.87 2.81
N ASP A 94 1.88 -8.75 2.32
CA ASP A 94 3.13 -9.12 2.97
C ASP A 94 4.09 -7.93 3.08
N GLU A 95 4.26 -7.15 2.02
CA GLU A 95 5.07 -5.92 2.02
C GLU A 95 4.57 -4.89 3.04
N VAL A 96 3.26 -4.66 3.12
CA VAL A 96 2.68 -3.74 4.11
C VAL A 96 2.93 -4.25 5.53
N LEU A 97 2.78 -5.56 5.77
CA LEU A 97 3.01 -6.15 7.09
C LEU A 97 4.49 -6.15 7.48
N ALA A 98 5.39 -6.47 6.55
CA ALA A 98 6.83 -6.43 6.73
C ALA A 98 7.30 -5.01 7.07
N LEU A 99 6.84 -4.02 6.29
CA LEU A 99 7.15 -2.61 6.53
C LEU A 99 6.64 -2.14 7.89
N THR A 100 5.45 -2.59 8.30
CA THR A 100 4.87 -2.22 9.60
C THR A 100 5.60 -2.90 10.77
N GLN A 101 6.17 -4.10 10.58
CA GLN A 101 6.86 -4.83 11.65
C GLN A 101 8.30 -4.37 11.85
N ASP A 102 9.05 -4.20 10.76
CA ASP A 102 10.46 -3.80 10.79
C ASP A 102 10.79 -2.94 9.57
N ILE A 103 10.60 -1.63 9.73
CA ILE A 103 10.84 -0.65 8.67
C ILE A 103 12.30 -0.71 8.20
N ALA A 104 13.25 -0.87 9.12
CA ALA A 104 14.69 -0.79 8.82
C ALA A 104 15.16 -2.00 8.01
N LYS A 105 14.77 -3.21 8.43
CA LYS A 105 15.09 -4.45 7.72
C LYS A 105 14.41 -4.47 6.36
N THR A 106 13.11 -4.18 6.30
CA THR A 106 12.32 -4.20 5.06
C THR A 106 12.87 -3.20 4.05
N TYR A 107 13.25 -2.00 4.49
CA TYR A 107 13.90 -1.02 3.62
C TYR A 107 15.25 -1.49 3.10
N LYS A 108 16.06 -2.17 3.93
CA LYS A 108 17.40 -2.64 3.53
C LYS A 108 17.34 -3.71 2.43
N GLU A 109 16.41 -4.66 2.59
CA GLU A 109 16.22 -5.82 1.73
C GLU A 109 15.48 -5.50 0.42
N ALA A 110 14.73 -4.39 0.38
CA ALA A 110 13.99 -3.96 -0.80
C ALA A 110 14.87 -3.58 -2.01
N ASP A 111 14.32 -3.76 -3.22
CA ASP A 111 14.94 -3.27 -4.45
C ASP A 111 14.89 -1.73 -4.55
N THR A 112 15.54 -1.17 -5.57
CA THR A 112 15.67 0.29 -5.72
C THR A 112 14.32 1.00 -5.90
N ASN A 113 13.37 0.39 -6.61
CA ASN A 113 12.05 0.99 -6.82
C ASN A 113 11.22 0.92 -5.55
N ALA A 114 11.22 -0.22 -4.86
CA ALA A 114 10.54 -0.38 -3.58
C ALA A 114 11.11 0.57 -2.51
N LYS A 115 12.44 0.75 -2.44
CA LYS A 115 13.08 1.74 -1.56
C LYS A 115 12.58 3.16 -1.80
N ARG A 116 12.47 3.58 -3.07
CA ARG A 116 11.92 4.91 -3.43
C ARG A 116 10.46 5.05 -3.02
N ALA A 117 9.67 4.02 -3.26
CA ALA A 117 8.26 3.99 -2.86
C ALA A 117 8.12 4.12 -1.33
N TYR A 118 8.91 3.38 -0.56
CA TYR A 118 8.92 3.48 0.90
C TYR A 118 9.29 4.89 1.37
N LEU A 119 10.35 5.50 0.83
CA LEU A 119 10.71 6.87 1.20
C LEU A 119 9.57 7.86 0.91
N SER A 120 8.89 7.73 -0.23
CA SER A 120 7.76 8.60 -0.58
C SER A 120 6.52 8.42 0.32
N PHE A 121 6.35 7.21 0.87
CA PHE A 121 5.28 6.90 1.82
C PHE A 121 5.50 7.56 3.18
N PHE A 122 6.76 7.67 3.64
CA PHE A 122 7.08 8.28 4.93
C PHE A 122 7.29 9.78 4.85
N PHE A 123 8.01 10.25 3.83
CA PHE A 123 8.52 11.62 3.77
C PHE A 123 7.82 12.41 2.66
N ASN A 124 7.31 13.58 3.03
CA ASN A 124 6.85 14.58 2.08
C ASN A 124 8.06 15.36 1.52
N LYS A 125 8.92 15.88 2.40
CA LYS A 125 10.14 16.62 2.03
C LYS A 125 11.26 16.41 3.04
N ILE A 126 12.50 16.40 2.56
CA ILE A 126 13.70 16.44 3.40
C ILE A 126 14.47 17.69 3.00
N LEU A 127 14.60 18.64 3.92
CA LEU A 127 15.33 19.89 3.73
C LEU A 127 16.80 19.68 4.15
N VAL A 128 17.71 20.00 3.25
CA VAL A 128 19.16 19.83 3.44
C VAL A 128 19.83 21.19 3.35
N GLU A 129 20.61 21.52 4.38
CA GLU A 129 21.39 22.76 4.47
C GLU A 129 22.82 22.39 4.88
N ASP A 130 23.83 22.98 4.24
CA ASP A 130 25.26 22.69 4.50
C ASP A 130 25.61 21.18 4.53
N LYS A 131 25.04 20.41 3.59
CA LYS A 131 25.19 18.94 3.49
C LYS A 131 24.68 18.17 4.74
N LYS A 132 23.87 18.81 5.58
CA LYS A 132 23.22 18.22 6.75
C LYS A 132 21.71 18.25 6.58
N ILE A 133 21.02 17.27 7.14
CA ILE A 133 19.56 17.26 7.18
C ILE A 133 19.12 18.34 8.17
N ALA A 134 18.55 19.43 7.67
CA ALA A 134 18.10 20.56 8.46
C ALA A 134 16.69 20.33 9.02
N ASN A 135 15.80 19.72 8.22
CA ASN A 135 14.43 19.43 8.63
C ASN A 135 13.84 18.27 7.81
N VAL A 136 12.94 17.51 8.41
CA VAL A 136 12.22 16.39 7.78
C VAL A 136 10.73 16.62 7.95
N GLN A 137 10.01 16.68 6.83
CA GLN A 137 8.56 16.77 6.79
C GLN A 137 7.99 15.39 6.42
N TYR A 138 7.19 14.81 7.30
CA TYR A 138 6.54 13.52 7.05
C TYR A 138 5.24 13.70 6.25
N GLN A 139 4.72 12.59 5.74
CA GLN A 139 3.36 12.56 5.20
C GLN A 139 2.34 12.82 6.32
N PRO A 140 1.19 13.47 6.04
CA PRO A 140 0.18 13.78 7.06
C PRO A 140 -0.29 12.58 7.87
N VAL A 141 -0.40 11.40 7.22
CA VAL A 141 -0.78 10.15 7.89
C VAL A 141 0.26 9.73 8.94
N ILE A 142 1.55 9.91 8.64
CA ILE A 142 2.66 9.59 9.55
C ILE A 142 2.73 10.62 10.68
N ASP A 143 2.46 11.90 10.40
CA ASP A 143 2.38 12.93 11.43
C ASP A 143 1.29 12.65 12.46
N VAL A 144 0.11 12.16 12.02
CA VAL A 144 -0.97 11.76 12.92
C VAL A 144 -0.55 10.58 13.79
N LEU A 145 0.11 9.58 13.22
CA LEU A 145 0.61 8.42 13.97
C LEU A 145 1.68 8.80 15.00
N ASN A 146 2.58 9.73 14.65
CA ASN A 146 3.59 10.26 15.56
C ASN A 146 2.95 11.07 16.70
N LYS A 147 1.96 11.94 16.40
CA LYS A 147 1.23 12.71 17.40
C LYS A 147 0.41 11.84 18.36
N ALA A 148 -0.04 10.68 17.89
CA ALA A 148 -0.75 9.69 18.69
C ALA A 148 0.18 8.76 19.49
N ASN A 149 1.50 8.96 19.47
CA ASN A 149 2.52 8.07 20.06
C ASN A 149 2.46 6.62 19.54
N LEU A 150 1.91 6.40 18.34
CA LEU A 150 1.82 5.08 17.70
C LEU A 150 3.07 4.77 16.85
N GLY A 151 3.83 5.79 16.49
CA GLY A 151 5.21 5.66 16.01
C GLY A 151 6.20 5.78 17.16
N ILE A 152 6.94 4.73 17.47
CA ILE A 152 8.11 4.76 18.34
C ILE A 152 9.29 5.32 17.54
N LEU A 153 9.58 6.59 17.72
CA LEU A 153 10.90 7.13 17.42
C LEU A 153 11.85 6.60 18.48
N ALA A 154 12.55 5.50 18.21
CA ALA A 154 13.59 4.99 19.10
C ALA A 154 14.49 6.16 19.53
N THR A 155 14.51 6.44 20.83
CA THR A 155 15.20 7.57 21.46
C THR A 155 16.73 7.43 21.39
N ASN A 156 17.23 6.35 20.79
CA ASN A 156 18.61 6.22 20.36
C ASN A 156 18.83 7.11 19.14
N ARG A 157 18.87 8.41 19.42
CA ARG A 157 19.50 9.41 18.59
C ARG A 157 20.80 8.81 18.05
N LEU A 158 21.06 8.98 16.76
CA LEU A 158 22.44 8.98 16.26
C LEU A 158 23.28 9.69 17.32
N PRO A 159 24.39 9.11 17.81
CA PRO A 159 25.21 9.80 18.79
C PRO A 159 25.42 11.21 18.24
N LEU A 160 25.10 12.22 19.05
CA LEU A 160 25.54 13.56 18.74
C LEU A 160 27.03 13.42 18.48
N ILE A 161 27.47 13.63 17.23
CA ILE A 161 28.88 13.68 16.91
C ILE A 161 29.36 15.02 17.49
N ASN A 162 29.45 15.07 18.82
CA ASN A 162 30.40 15.86 19.57
C ASN A 162 31.67 15.03 19.77
N VAL A 163 32.09 14.32 18.72
CA VAL A 163 33.49 13.93 18.63
C VAL A 163 34.21 15.20 18.20
N LEU A 164 34.60 16.00 19.21
CA LEU A 164 35.82 16.78 19.10
C LEU A 164 36.93 15.78 18.81
N ILE A 165 37.15 15.47 17.53
CA ILE A 165 38.46 14.99 17.13
C ILE A 165 39.32 16.24 17.25
N THR A 166 39.98 16.39 18.40
CA THR A 166 41.22 17.15 18.47
C THR A 166 42.17 16.45 17.51
N VAL A 167 42.12 16.85 16.24
CA VAL A 167 43.21 16.55 15.32
C VAL A 167 44.35 17.40 15.84
N ASN A 168 45.23 16.76 16.59
CA ASN A 168 46.50 17.33 16.97
C ASN A 168 47.29 17.50 15.67
N TYR A 169 47.16 18.65 15.03
CA TYR A 169 48.00 18.99 13.89
C TYR A 169 49.43 19.10 14.43
N PRO A 170 50.39 18.28 13.97
CA PRO A 170 51.79 18.59 14.20
C PRO A 170 52.03 19.99 13.63
N GLN A 171 52.62 20.86 14.44
CA GLN A 171 52.92 22.26 14.16
C GLN A 171 53.62 22.37 12.79
N LEU A 172 52.85 22.64 11.74
CA LEU A 172 53.39 23.07 10.46
C LEU A 172 53.62 24.56 10.56
N HIS A 173 54.86 24.89 10.90
CA HIS A 173 55.39 26.23 10.89
C HIS A 173 55.30 26.79 9.47
N PHE A 174 54.40 27.74 9.23
CA PHE A 174 54.42 28.55 8.01
C PHE A 174 54.60 30.03 8.37
N PRO A 175 55.51 30.74 7.66
CA PRO A 175 55.90 32.10 8.01
C PRO A 175 54.78 33.10 7.75
N ALA A 176 54.73 34.12 8.60
CA ALA A 176 53.74 35.17 8.62
C ALA A 176 53.80 36.06 7.38
N PHE A 177 52.81 36.01 6.49
CA PHE A 177 52.47 37.14 5.62
C PHE A 177 50.99 37.10 5.20
N LEU A 178 50.40 38.30 5.18
CA LEU A 178 49.06 38.69 4.71
C LEU A 178 47.90 38.53 5.71
N GLN A 179 47.91 39.45 6.68
CA GLN A 179 46.70 40.11 7.15
C GLN A 179 45.98 40.78 5.96
N LEU A 180 44.66 40.63 5.87
CA LEU A 180 43.73 41.66 5.37
C LEU A 180 42.28 41.27 5.67
N ASN A 181 41.74 41.97 6.68
CA ASN A 181 40.36 42.43 6.89
C ASN A 181 39.19 41.46 6.65
N ARG A 182 38.66 40.90 7.76
CA ARG A 182 37.25 40.55 7.90
C ARG A 182 36.56 41.50 8.88
N PHE A 183 35.26 41.67 8.63
CA PHE A 183 34.22 42.31 9.43
C PHE A 183 33.89 43.76 9.09
N ASP A 184 33.15 43.85 7.97
CA ASP A 184 32.11 44.84 7.74
C ASP A 184 31.16 44.98 8.95
N LYS A 185 30.97 46.24 9.35
CA LYS A 185 29.70 46.92 9.61
C LYS A 185 28.59 46.08 10.25
N ALA A 186 28.38 46.33 11.55
CA ALA A 186 27.06 46.26 12.16
C ALA A 186 26.66 47.66 12.66
N TYR A 187 25.37 47.96 12.52
CA TYR A 187 24.60 49.07 13.11
C TYR A 187 24.52 50.39 12.33
N ALA A 188 23.50 50.46 11.48
CA ALA A 188 22.77 51.69 11.21
C ALA A 188 21.57 51.80 12.18
N TYR A 189 21.27 53.04 12.58
CA TYR A 189 20.09 53.51 13.32
C TYR A 189 20.00 53.27 14.84
N ALA A 190 20.45 54.27 15.60
CA ALA A 190 19.68 54.84 16.72
C ALA A 190 20.17 56.27 17.03
N LYS A 191 19.41 57.23 16.49
CA LYS A 191 19.26 58.66 16.84
C LYS A 191 20.49 59.55 17.08
#